data_AF-A0A9W9ZVT8-F1
#
_entry.id   AF-A0A9W9ZVT8-F1
#
_cell.length_a   1.000
_cell.length_b   1.000
_cell.length_c   1.000
_cell.angle_alpha   90.00
_cell.angle_beta   90.00
_cell.angle_gamma   90.00
#
_symmetry.space_group_name_H-M   'P 1'
#
loop_
_entity.id
_entity.type
_entity.pdbx_description
1 polymer ?
#
loop_
_entity_poly.entity_id
_entity_poly.type
_entity_poly.pdbx_seq_one_letter_code
_entity_poly.pdbx_strand_id
1 'polypeptide(L)'
;MNRNISVVQKVNLEKNPLPIVTQKRDNCKNTKRRYEGFKMTWPVWNPKLRSEETIRRDLHNTIQELKGNIRVFCRVRPMLTAEESQRSCAFSFGQDERELVVEPTSPNESICGTKKAAPKHEFAFDKVFTASSSQEDVFGEISQ
;
A
#
# COMPACT_ATOMS: atom_id res chain seq x y z
N MET A 1 3.66 81.90 39.73
CA MET A 1 4.63 81.60 38.65
C MET A 1 5.05 80.14 38.82
N ASN A 2 4.35 79.22 38.17
CA ASN A 2 4.77 78.45 36.99
C ASN A 2 6.07 77.66 37.18
N ARG A 3 6.20 76.38 36.81
CA ARG A 3 5.33 75.22 36.62
C ARG A 3 6.32 74.04 36.51
N ASN A 4 5.88 72.87 36.92
CA ASN A 4 6.67 71.65 37.08
C ASN A 4 6.83 70.88 35.74
N ILE A 5 7.75 69.89 35.72
CA ILE A 5 7.78 68.66 34.87
C ILE A 5 8.60 68.64 33.55
N SER A 6 9.71 67.90 33.64
CA SER A 6 10.21 66.81 32.76
C SER A 6 10.48 66.99 31.26
N VAL A 7 11.33 66.07 30.77
CA VAL A 7 11.19 65.29 29.52
C VAL A 7 12.40 65.42 28.58
N VAL A 8 13.26 64.41 28.70
CA VAL A 8 13.86 63.65 27.59
C VAL A 8 15.16 64.21 26.99
N GLN A 9 16.24 63.72 27.59
CA GLN A 9 17.39 63.16 26.87
C GLN A 9 16.93 62.60 25.51
N LYS A 10 17.20 63.32 24.42
CA LYS A 10 16.97 62.83 23.05
C LYS A 10 17.87 61.62 22.84
N VAL A 11 17.36 60.46 23.24
CA VAL A 11 17.96 59.17 22.94
C VAL A 11 17.91 59.05 21.43
N ASN A 12 19.07 59.15 20.80
CA ASN A 12 19.24 58.92 19.39
C ASN A 12 19.07 57.42 19.14
N LEU A 13 17.82 56.95 19.16
CA LEU A 13 17.39 55.61 18.75
C LEU A 13 17.02 55.62 17.26
N GLU A 14 17.84 56.22 16.41
CA GLU A 14 17.75 55.95 14.98
C GLU A 14 18.70 54.80 14.59
N LYS A 15 18.06 53.68 14.24
CA LYS A 15 18.43 52.79 13.12
C LYS A 15 19.51 51.71 13.31
N ASN A 16 19.56 50.98 14.44
CA ASN A 16 20.30 49.71 14.47
C ASN A 16 19.41 48.54 14.94
N PRO A 17 18.80 47.76 14.04
CA PRO A 17 18.02 46.59 14.44
C PRO A 17 18.92 45.48 15.00
N LEU A 18 18.51 44.89 16.13
CA LEU A 18 19.19 43.77 16.78
C LEU A 18 19.39 42.58 15.79
N PRO A 19 20.53 41.86 15.86
CA PRO A 19 20.91 40.83 14.89
C PRO A 19 19.89 39.67 14.75
N ILE A 20 19.11 39.39 15.80
CA ILE A 20 18.04 38.38 15.78
C ILE A 20 16.86 38.83 14.90
N VAL A 21 16.56 40.13 14.90
CA VAL A 21 15.46 40.71 14.11
C VAL A 21 15.84 40.74 12.62
N THR A 22 17.09 41.07 12.30
CA THR A 22 17.59 41.01 10.92
C THR A 22 17.63 39.57 10.41
N GLN A 23 18.15 38.63 11.20
CA GLN A 23 18.20 37.21 10.83
C GLN A 23 16.81 36.61 10.59
N LYS A 24 15.82 36.89 11.47
CA LYS A 24 14.43 36.45 11.25
C LYS A 24 13.81 37.10 9.99
N ARG A 25 14.12 38.37 9.73
CA ARG A 25 13.61 39.10 8.56
C ARG A 25 14.19 38.54 7.27
N ASP A 26 15.47 38.18 7.26
CA ASP A 26 16.13 37.61 6.09
C ASP A 26 15.71 36.16 5.84
N ASN A 27 15.45 35.38 6.91
CA ASN A 27 14.87 34.06 6.78
C ASN A 27 13.44 34.13 6.20
N CYS A 28 12.62 35.08 6.67
CA CYS A 28 11.28 35.33 6.12
C CYS A 28 11.32 35.74 4.63
N LYS A 29 12.27 36.60 4.24
CA LYS A 29 12.49 36.97 2.82
C LYS A 29 12.91 35.77 1.98
N ASN A 30 13.83 34.93 2.49
CA ASN A 30 14.28 33.73 1.79
C ASN A 30 13.17 32.69 1.61
N THR A 31 12.38 32.43 2.65
CA THR A 31 11.22 31.52 2.57
C THR A 31 10.20 32.02 1.56
N LYS A 32 9.94 33.34 1.53
CA LYS A 32 9.03 33.95 0.54
C LYS A 32 9.55 33.81 -0.89
N ARG A 33 10.85 34.08 -1.14
CA ARG A 33 11.47 33.88 -2.45
C ARG A 33 11.39 32.42 -2.91
N ARG A 34 11.59 31.47 -2.00
CA ARG A 34 11.51 30.05 -2.30
C ARG A 34 10.07 29.62 -2.64
N TYR A 35 9.08 30.13 -1.90
CA TYR A 35 7.66 29.92 -2.20
C TYR A 35 7.27 30.52 -3.55
N GLU A 36 7.72 31.74 -3.87
CA GLU A 36 7.43 32.36 -5.16
C GLU A 36 8.13 31.66 -6.33
N GLY A 37 9.37 31.21 -6.14
CA GLY A 37 10.07 30.36 -7.11
C GLY A 37 9.30 29.05 -7.36
N PHE A 38 8.87 28.37 -6.30
CA PHE A 38 8.05 27.17 -6.42
C PHE A 38 6.71 27.47 -7.12
N LYS A 39 6.02 28.54 -6.72
CA LYS A 39 4.74 28.98 -7.32
C LYS A 39 4.86 29.30 -8.81
N MET A 40 5.99 29.84 -9.25
CA MET A 40 6.26 30.09 -10.67
C MET A 40 6.50 28.79 -11.46
N THR A 41 7.16 27.80 -10.85
CA THR A 41 7.39 26.49 -11.49
C THR A 41 6.17 25.56 -11.44
N TRP A 42 5.31 25.69 -10.42
CA TRP A 42 4.11 24.88 -10.21
C TRP A 42 3.20 24.74 -11.43
N PRO A 43 2.81 25.81 -12.16
CA PRO A 43 1.94 25.67 -13.33
C PRO A 43 2.57 24.89 -14.48
N VAL A 44 3.90 24.74 -14.51
CA VAL A 44 4.59 23.89 -15.50
C VAL A 44 4.62 22.42 -15.05
N TRP A 45 4.84 22.16 -13.77
CA TRP A 45 4.94 20.80 -13.23
C TRP A 45 3.58 20.14 -12.94
N ASN A 46 2.60 20.91 -12.46
CA ASN A 46 1.26 20.44 -12.13
C ASN A 46 0.54 19.73 -13.31
N PRO A 47 0.49 20.29 -14.53
CA PRO A 47 -0.11 19.58 -15.66
C PRO A 47 0.69 18.34 -16.08
N LYS A 48 2.03 18.38 -15.99
CA LYS A 48 2.89 17.22 -16.31
C LYS A 48 2.63 16.04 -15.36
N LEU A 49 2.56 16.31 -14.06
CA LEU A 49 2.22 15.30 -13.05
C LEU A 49 0.82 14.72 -13.29
N ARG A 50 -0.14 15.54 -13.70
CA ARG A 50 -1.50 15.08 -14.04
C ARG A 50 -1.51 14.19 -15.28
N SER A 51 -0.74 14.55 -16.32
CA SER A 51 -0.65 13.71 -17.52
C SER A 51 0.03 12.38 -17.22
N GLU A 52 1.11 12.39 -16.43
CA GLU A 52 1.80 11.16 -16.01
C GLU A 52 0.91 10.27 -15.16
N GLU A 53 0.16 10.84 -14.22
CA GLU A 53 -0.79 10.09 -13.39
C GLU A 53 -1.94 9.49 -14.22
N THR A 54 -2.40 10.20 -15.25
CA THR A 54 -3.41 9.69 -16.18
C THR A 54 -2.87 8.48 -16.94
N ILE A 55 -1.67 8.61 -17.51
CA ILE A 55 -0.99 7.50 -18.22
C ILE A 55 -0.76 6.32 -17.28
N ARG A 56 -0.33 6.57 -16.03
CA ARG A 56 -0.15 5.52 -15.02
C ARG A 56 -1.44 4.76 -14.76
N ARG A 57 -2.56 5.47 -14.59
CA ARG A 57 -3.88 4.87 -14.38
C ARG A 57 -4.33 4.06 -15.59
N ASP A 58 -4.15 4.59 -16.79
CA ASP A 58 -4.57 3.91 -18.02
C ASP A 58 -3.77 2.62 -18.23
N LEU A 59 -2.44 2.68 -18.09
CA LEU A 59 -1.57 1.50 -18.17
C LEU A 59 -1.89 0.47 -17.08
N HIS A 60 -2.14 0.93 -15.85
CA HIS A 60 -2.54 0.05 -14.77
C HIS A 60 -3.87 -0.65 -15.07
N ASN A 61 -4.87 0.07 -15.59
CA ASN A 61 -6.14 -0.51 -15.99
C ASN A 61 -5.96 -1.53 -17.12
N THR A 62 -5.13 -1.23 -18.13
CA THR A 62 -4.82 -2.19 -19.21
C THR A 62 -4.18 -3.47 -18.66
N ILE A 63 -3.25 -3.36 -17.71
CA ILE A 63 -2.63 -4.53 -17.08
C ILE A 63 -3.66 -5.35 -16.32
N GLN A 64 -4.57 -4.71 -15.57
CA GLN A 64 -5.63 -5.41 -14.83
C GLN A 64 -6.63 -6.09 -15.77
N GLU A 65 -7.01 -5.44 -16.87
CA GLU A 65 -7.90 -6.02 -17.88
C GLU A 65 -7.26 -7.23 -18.57
N LEU A 66 -5.96 -7.17 -18.88
CA LEU A 66 -5.20 -8.29 -19.44
C LEU A 66 -5.05 -9.46 -18.46
N LYS A 67 -4.89 -9.17 -17.17
CA LYS A 67 -4.92 -10.21 -16.11
C LYS A 67 -6.31 -10.81 -15.94
N GLY A 68 -7.35 -10.05 -16.25
CA GLY A 68 -8.76 -10.43 -16.12
C GLY A 68 -9.47 -9.64 -15.03
N ASN A 69 -10.67 -9.14 -15.35
CA ASN A 69 -11.49 -8.35 -14.42
C ASN A 69 -12.00 -9.17 -13.22
N ILE A 70 -12.14 -10.48 -13.39
CA ILE A 70 -12.52 -11.43 -12.32
C ILE A 70 -11.30 -12.30 -12.07
N ARG A 71 -10.81 -12.32 -10.83
CA ARG A 71 -9.69 -13.15 -10.37
C ARG A 71 -10.15 -14.05 -9.23
N VAL A 72 -9.85 -15.35 -9.31
CA VAL A 72 -10.19 -16.35 -8.29
C VAL A 72 -8.92 -16.87 -7.67
N PHE A 73 -8.73 -16.54 -6.40
CA PHE A 73 -7.61 -17.01 -5.59
C PHE A 73 -8.08 -18.07 -4.61
N CYS A 74 -7.28 -19.13 -4.45
CA CYS A 74 -7.48 -20.11 -3.39
C CYS A 74 -6.44 -19.89 -2.30
N ARG A 75 -6.83 -19.96 -1.02
CA ARG A 75 -5.88 -19.94 0.11
C ARG A 75 -6.17 -21.10 1.05
N VAL A 76 -5.20 -22.01 1.15
CA VAL A 76 -5.25 -23.12 2.10
C VAL A 76 -4.76 -22.61 3.45
N ARG A 77 -5.62 -22.70 4.47
CA ARG A 77 -5.25 -22.35 5.85
C ARG A 77 -4.36 -23.45 6.45
N PRO A 78 -3.27 -23.11 7.18
CA PRO A 78 -2.53 -24.09 7.95
C PRO A 78 -3.39 -24.71 9.06
N MET A 79 -3.29 -26.03 9.22
CA MET A 79 -4.00 -26.77 10.27
C MET A 79 -3.45 -26.39 11.64
N LEU A 80 -4.35 -26.21 12.61
CA LEU A 80 -3.96 -26.04 14.01
C LEU A 80 -3.65 -27.40 14.65
N THR A 81 -2.83 -27.41 15.70
CA THR A 81 -2.50 -28.63 16.46
C THR A 81 -3.73 -29.31 17.07
N ALA A 82 -4.76 -28.54 17.44
CA ALA A 82 -6.03 -29.07 17.96
C ALA A 82 -6.88 -29.79 16.89
N GLU A 83 -6.59 -29.56 15.60
CA GLU A 83 -7.38 -30.05 14.46
C GLU A 83 -6.67 -31.22 13.74
N GLU A 84 -5.49 -31.65 14.20
CA GLU A 84 -4.66 -32.65 13.53
C GLU A 84 -5.36 -34.03 13.43
N SER A 85 -6.18 -34.37 14.43
CA SER A 85 -6.99 -35.59 14.45
C SER A 85 -8.20 -35.56 13.50
N GLN A 86 -8.54 -34.40 12.94
CA GLN A 86 -9.72 -34.19 12.09
C GLN A 86 -9.37 -34.13 10.59
N ARG A 87 -8.13 -34.48 10.21
CA ARG A 87 -7.67 -34.38 8.83
C ARG A 87 -8.43 -35.33 7.89
N SER A 88 -9.42 -34.80 7.20
CA SER A 88 -10.32 -35.53 6.30
C SER A 88 -9.82 -35.60 4.84
N CYS A 89 -8.91 -34.71 4.45
CA CYS A 89 -8.36 -34.66 3.10
C CYS A 89 -6.87 -34.31 3.05
N ALA A 90 -6.23 -34.73 1.96
CA ALA A 90 -4.90 -34.33 1.54
C ALA A 90 -5.01 -33.29 0.40
N PHE A 91 -4.09 -32.33 0.42
CA PHE A 91 -3.97 -31.30 -0.60
C PHE A 91 -2.66 -31.50 -1.35
N SER A 92 -2.72 -31.56 -2.67
CA SER A 92 -1.56 -31.59 -3.56
C SER A 92 -1.61 -30.34 -4.45
N PHE A 93 -0.46 -29.74 -4.71
CA PHE A 93 -0.35 -28.49 -5.46
C PHE A 93 0.42 -28.73 -6.75
N GLY A 94 -0.03 -28.14 -7.85
CA GLY A 94 0.70 -28.16 -9.12
C GLY A 94 1.97 -27.31 -9.08
N GLN A 95 2.87 -27.51 -10.05
CA GLN A 95 4.17 -26.81 -10.10
C GLN A 95 4.04 -25.28 -10.24
N ASP A 96 2.96 -24.79 -10.84
CA ASP A 96 2.76 -23.37 -11.16
C ASP A 96 1.91 -22.61 -10.14
N GLU A 97 1.61 -23.21 -8.97
CA GLU A 97 0.72 -22.62 -7.95
C GLU A 97 -0.67 -22.22 -8.49
N ARG A 98 -1.13 -22.84 -9.58
CA ARG A 98 -2.45 -22.57 -10.20
C ARG A 98 -3.42 -23.73 -10.05
N GLU A 99 -2.93 -24.88 -9.63
CA GLU A 99 -3.70 -26.10 -9.53
C GLU A 99 -3.74 -26.58 -8.09
N LEU A 100 -4.96 -26.90 -7.63
CA LEU A 100 -5.22 -27.52 -6.34
C LEU A 100 -5.91 -28.85 -6.58
N VAL A 101 -5.30 -29.90 -6.04
CA VAL A 101 -5.85 -31.24 -6.00
C VAL A 101 -6.28 -31.55 -4.57
N VAL A 102 -7.53 -31.97 -4.41
CA VAL A 102 -8.09 -32.42 -3.13
C VAL A 102 -8.37 -33.92 -3.21
N GLU A 103 -7.71 -34.67 -2.33
CA GLU A 103 -7.88 -36.13 -2.21
C GLU A 103 -8.47 -36.47 -0.84
N PRO A 104 -9.65 -37.12 -0.77
CA PRO A 104 -10.21 -37.58 0.49
C PRO A 104 -9.33 -38.66 1.12
N THR A 105 -9.02 -38.55 2.42
CA THR A 105 -8.19 -39.54 3.13
C THR A 105 -8.98 -40.80 3.50
N SER A 106 -10.31 -40.69 3.61
CA SER A 106 -11.19 -41.85 3.87
C SER A 106 -11.64 -42.50 2.55
N PRO A 107 -11.48 -43.83 2.39
CA PRO A 107 -12.10 -44.53 1.27
C PRO A 107 -13.62 -44.42 1.41
N ASN A 108 -14.30 -43.94 0.37
CA ASN A 108 -15.75 -44.02 0.32
C ASN A 108 -16.14 -45.50 0.28
N GLU A 109 -16.73 -46.02 1.36
CA GLU A 109 -17.37 -47.32 1.35
C GLU A 109 -18.58 -47.24 0.42
N SER A 110 -18.39 -47.65 -0.83
CA SER A 110 -19.52 -47.96 -1.70
C SER A 110 -20.24 -49.19 -1.14
N ILE A 111 -21.55 -49.08 -0.93
CA ILE A 111 -22.47 -50.15 -0.50
C ILE A 111 -22.38 -51.42 -1.38
N CYS A 112 -21.71 -51.35 -2.54
CA CYS A 112 -21.58 -52.42 -3.54
C CYS A 112 -20.18 -53.08 -3.58
N GLY A 113 -19.48 -53.23 -2.45
CA GLY A 113 -18.36 -54.17 -2.28
C GLY A 113 -17.11 -53.98 -3.17
N THR A 114 -17.08 -52.97 -4.02
CA THR A 114 -15.94 -52.65 -4.89
C THR A 114 -15.20 -51.45 -4.32
N LYS A 115 -13.95 -51.67 -3.91
CA LYS A 115 -13.04 -50.61 -3.44
C LYS A 115 -12.71 -49.66 -4.59
N LYS A 116 -13.57 -48.67 -4.87
CA LYS A 116 -13.21 -47.57 -5.75
C LYS A 116 -12.34 -46.59 -4.96
N ALA A 117 -11.21 -46.20 -5.53
CA ALA A 117 -10.40 -45.10 -5.01
C ALA A 117 -11.30 -43.87 -4.81
N ALA A 118 -11.10 -43.14 -3.72
CA ALA A 118 -11.85 -41.92 -3.46
C ALA A 118 -11.71 -40.95 -4.66
N PRO A 119 -12.77 -40.23 -5.05
CA PRO A 119 -12.70 -39.33 -6.19
C PRO A 119 -11.71 -38.19 -5.89
N LYS A 120 -10.68 -38.08 -6.73
CA LYS A 120 -9.75 -36.96 -6.75
C LYS A 120 -10.46 -35.76 -7.38
N HIS A 121 -10.39 -34.60 -6.73
CA HIS A 121 -10.98 -33.36 -7.24
C HIS A 121 -9.87 -32.38 -7.63
N GLU A 122 -9.83 -32.01 -8.90
CA GLU A 122 -8.83 -31.10 -9.47
C GLU A 122 -9.48 -29.74 -9.75
N PHE A 123 -8.84 -28.67 -9.30
CA PHE A 123 -9.31 -27.30 -9.44
C PHE A 123 -8.21 -26.40 -9.99
N ALA A 124 -8.56 -25.52 -10.92
CA ALA A 124 -7.68 -24.51 -11.49
C ALA A 124 -8.09 -23.11 -11.03
N PHE A 125 -7.12 -22.31 -10.60
CA PHE A 125 -7.27 -20.96 -10.07
C PHE A 125 -6.21 -20.03 -10.66
N ASP A 126 -6.38 -18.72 -10.50
CA ASP A 126 -5.37 -17.73 -10.90
C ASP A 126 -4.09 -17.85 -10.07
N LYS A 127 -4.26 -18.11 -8.76
CA LYS A 127 -3.18 -18.44 -7.83
C LYS A 127 -3.72 -19.20 -6.61
N VAL A 128 -2.95 -20.17 -6.15
CA VAL A 128 -3.22 -21.03 -4.99
C VAL A 128 -2.15 -20.76 -3.94
N PHE A 129 -2.54 -20.15 -2.83
CA PHE A 129 -1.70 -19.94 -1.66
C PHE A 129 -1.74 -21.18 -0.78
N THR A 130 -0.57 -21.71 -0.46
CA THR A 130 -0.41 -22.89 0.39
C THR A 130 -0.50 -22.52 1.87
N ALA A 131 -0.54 -23.53 2.73
CA ALA A 131 -0.53 -23.35 4.19
C ALA A 131 0.69 -22.57 4.71
N SER A 132 1.80 -22.54 3.95
CA SER A 132 3.02 -21.81 4.28
C SER A 132 3.02 -20.36 3.81
N SER A 133 2.08 -19.94 2.96
CA SER A 133 2.03 -18.56 2.45
C SER A 133 1.65 -17.58 3.55
N SER A 134 2.40 -16.49 3.65
CA SER A 134 2.17 -15.44 4.65
C SER A 134 1.05 -14.48 4.23
N GLN A 135 0.57 -13.68 5.19
CA GLN A 135 -0.41 -12.63 4.88
C GLN A 135 0.17 -11.54 3.98
N GLU A 136 1.48 -11.28 4.08
CA GLU A 136 2.18 -10.29 3.25
C GLU A 136 2.21 -10.73 1.79
N ASP A 137 2.47 -12.01 1.54
CA ASP A 137 2.48 -12.60 0.19
C ASP A 137 1.10 -12.47 -0.47
N VAL A 138 0.04 -12.80 0.28
CA VAL A 138 -1.35 -12.67 -0.19
C VAL A 138 -1.69 -11.21 -0.48
N PHE A 139 -1.30 -10.30 0.41
CA PHE A 139 -1.57 -8.88 0.23
C PHE A 139 -0.80 -8.28 -0.95
N GLY A 140 0.44 -8.72 -1.19
CA GLY A 140 1.27 -8.28 -2.32
C GLY A 140 0.64 -8.59 -3.68
N GLU A 141 -0.14 -9.68 -3.78
CA GLU A 141 -0.83 -10.05 -5.01
C GLU A 141 -2.18 -9.31 -5.20
N ILE A 142 -2.86 -8.98 -4.10
CA ILE A 142 -4.17 -8.31 -4.14
C ILE A 142 -4.04 -6.78 -4.27
N SER A 143 -3.02 -6.19 -3.65
CA SER A 143 -2.82 -4.74 -3.62
C SER A 143 -2.27 -4.16 -4.94
N GLN A 144 -1.96 -5.02 -5.91
CA GLN A 144 -1.56 -4.65 -7.27
C GLN A 144 -2.70 -4.17 -8.14
#